data_AF-A0A1G1IDK3-F1
#
_entry.id   AF-A0A1G1IDK3-F1
#
_cell.length_a   1.000
_cell.length_b   1.000
_cell.length_c   1.000
_cell.angle_alpha   90.00
_cell.angle_beta   90.00
_cell.angle_gamma   90.00
#
_symmetry.space_group_name_H-M   'P 1'
#
loop_
_entity.id
_entity.type
_entity.pdbx_description
1 polymer ?
#
loop_
_entity_poly.entity_id
_entity_poly.type
_entity_poly.pdbx_seq_one_letter_code
_entity_poly.pdbx_strand_id
1 'polypeptide(L)'
;MHQATKLRALFKRPGAIKIVGAHDALSAKLIERAGFDGVWASGFAISASLKCIPDASFIDSSEQLGVERRMAEAINIPIVADCDTGYGNALNVMRTVNDRERAGVAAICIEDNVYPKRCSFYAGVRRELIPIEEHCGKIKAAKAAQTVPDFMIIARTEALIAGWGREEALQRVEAYAEAGADAVLIHSKSKTFDELKSVCKAFSGRVPIVVVPTIFDQTTAKEMEEAGVKMIIYANQPVRAAIRSIRETLEIIKKDTRPGAANDRIVTLPEVYEIVGVPQMEQDEKQFLPVGGEKITAIITAAGFEKQLLPLIEDKPKCLLDIKGKTILERQVAAINDCNIKDIALVRGYKKEAIDLPNIKYYDNDRYEETGDLFSFFCAENEMKGRTLFLYGDIVFETAILEKLLKSPADITLVVDLAWHDEHKRSGAHPHLKPDLVSLKHRPTTNTAGRYVTPEEHNQIVKIGQHVPEDEAHGEFIGLAMLSEKGTEALKRAYHDASKKFASKGFHEAGSFKKASFTDLIQELIDHGQEVSCVSIYKGWMEVDSFEEYQQAWAKLRQ
;
A
#
# COMPACT_ATOMS: atom_id res chain seq x y z
N MET A 1 18.65 16.32 1.74
CA MET A 1 18.97 17.76 1.75
C MET A 1 17.84 18.50 2.46
N HIS A 2 18.14 19.35 3.45
CA HIS A 2 17.14 20.12 4.20
C HIS A 2 16.38 21.08 3.28
N GLN A 3 15.10 21.35 3.55
CA GLN A 3 14.26 22.21 2.70
C GLN A 3 14.83 23.63 2.57
N ALA A 4 15.37 24.19 3.66
CA ALA A 4 16.08 25.47 3.66
C ALA A 4 17.25 25.52 2.65
N THR A 5 18.07 24.48 2.61
CA THR A 5 19.19 24.38 1.66
C THR A 5 18.71 24.34 0.20
N LYS A 6 17.60 23.63 -0.06
CA LYS A 6 16.98 23.61 -1.40
C LYS A 6 16.51 25.02 -1.80
N LEU A 7 15.90 25.76 -0.88
CA LEU A 7 15.48 27.13 -1.13
C LEU A 7 16.68 28.05 -1.42
N ARG A 8 17.75 27.98 -0.64
CA ARG A 8 19.00 28.74 -0.91
C ARG A 8 19.58 28.42 -2.29
N ALA A 9 19.54 27.16 -2.72
CA ALA A 9 19.97 26.77 -4.05
C ALA A 9 19.10 27.41 -5.15
N LEU A 10 17.78 27.49 -4.97
CA LEU A 10 16.87 28.18 -5.89
C LEU A 10 17.18 29.68 -5.99
N PHE A 11 17.49 30.35 -4.87
CA PHE A 11 17.89 31.76 -4.88
C PHE A 11 19.21 32.01 -5.62
N LYS A 12 20.11 31.03 -5.66
CA LYS A 12 21.37 31.11 -6.42
C LYS A 12 21.22 30.78 -7.91
N ARG A 13 20.20 30.01 -8.29
CA ARG A 13 19.90 29.66 -9.69
C ARG A 13 19.54 30.91 -10.50
N PRO A 14 19.90 31.04 -11.78
CA PRO A 14 19.33 32.07 -12.66
C PRO A 14 17.80 31.93 -12.79
N GLY A 15 17.11 33.02 -13.16
CA GLY A 15 15.65 33.00 -13.33
C GLY A 15 14.85 33.32 -12.07
N ALA A 16 13.58 33.71 -12.26
CA ALA A 16 12.63 33.87 -11.16
C ALA A 16 12.17 32.52 -10.59
N ILE A 17 12.05 32.45 -9.27
CA ILE A 17 11.47 31.32 -8.52
C ILE A 17 9.96 31.48 -8.51
N LYS A 18 9.23 30.42 -8.83
CA LYS A 18 7.76 30.42 -8.84
C LYS A 18 7.23 29.48 -7.77
N ILE A 19 6.54 30.03 -6.77
CA ILE A 19 5.90 29.27 -5.71
C ILE A 19 4.39 29.51 -5.67
N VAL A 20 3.63 28.54 -5.19
CA VAL A 20 2.16 28.55 -5.24
C VAL A 20 1.55 28.33 -3.87
N GLY A 21 0.45 29.01 -3.60
CA GLY A 21 -0.33 28.93 -2.37
C GLY A 21 -0.97 27.56 -2.15
N ALA A 22 -0.50 26.83 -1.15
CA ALA A 22 -1.14 25.64 -0.61
C ALA A 22 -1.92 25.96 0.67
N HIS A 23 -2.89 25.10 0.98
CA HIS A 23 -3.71 25.18 2.21
C HIS A 23 -3.82 23.85 2.96
N ASP A 24 -3.26 22.78 2.41
CA ASP A 24 -3.18 21.44 3.01
C ASP A 24 -2.10 20.59 2.28
N ALA A 25 -1.89 19.37 2.76
CA ALA A 25 -0.91 18.44 2.19
C ALA A 25 -1.24 18.04 0.73
N LEU A 26 -2.52 17.86 0.40
CA LEU A 26 -2.96 17.47 -0.94
C LEU A 26 -2.65 18.57 -1.96
N SER A 27 -3.04 19.81 -1.67
CA SER A 27 -2.75 20.96 -2.53
C SER A 27 -1.24 21.20 -2.68
N ALA A 28 -0.45 21.02 -1.61
CA ALA A 28 1.01 21.05 -1.70
C ALA A 28 1.55 19.95 -2.63
N LYS A 29 1.02 18.73 -2.55
CA LYS A 29 1.42 17.61 -3.40
C LYS A 29 1.11 17.84 -4.88
N LEU A 30 -0.05 18.42 -5.17
CA LEU A 30 -0.44 18.81 -6.53
C LEU A 30 0.46 19.91 -7.09
N ILE A 31 0.86 20.89 -6.26
CA ILE A 31 1.81 21.93 -6.64
C ILE A 31 3.19 21.33 -6.98
N GLU A 32 3.66 20.36 -6.18
CA GLU A 32 4.90 19.62 -6.46
C GLU A 32 4.81 18.85 -7.79
N ARG A 33 3.74 18.09 -8.02
CA ARG A 33 3.54 17.34 -9.27
C ARG A 33 3.43 18.23 -10.50
N ALA A 34 2.92 19.45 -10.34
CA ALA A 34 2.86 20.45 -11.40
C ALA A 34 4.23 21.08 -11.73
N GLY A 35 5.29 20.78 -10.97
CA GLY A 35 6.66 21.21 -11.26
C GLY A 35 6.98 22.64 -10.82
N PHE A 36 6.26 23.19 -9.84
CA PHE A 36 6.62 24.48 -9.24
C PHE A 36 7.87 24.36 -8.36
N ASP A 37 8.57 25.48 -8.17
CA ASP A 37 9.84 25.50 -7.43
C ASP A 37 9.66 25.35 -5.91
N GLY A 38 8.46 25.62 -5.39
CA GLY A 38 8.16 25.57 -3.97
C GLY A 38 6.69 25.87 -3.66
N VAL A 39 6.35 25.78 -2.37
CA VAL A 39 5.03 26.04 -1.83
C VAL A 39 5.04 27.30 -0.98
N TRP A 40 4.00 28.12 -1.13
CA TRP A 40 3.64 29.18 -0.20
C TRP A 40 2.56 28.64 0.75
N ALA A 41 2.88 28.47 2.03
CA ALA A 41 1.86 28.14 3.03
C ALA A 41 1.05 29.41 3.31
N SER A 42 -0.09 29.52 2.63
CA SER A 42 -0.85 30.76 2.52
C SER A 42 -1.76 30.96 3.72
N GLY A 43 -1.49 31.95 4.56
CA GLY A 43 -2.33 32.25 5.73
C GLY A 43 -3.80 32.46 5.34
N PHE A 44 -4.04 33.16 4.22
CA PHE A 44 -5.37 33.34 3.63
C PHE A 44 -6.05 32.02 3.24
N ALA A 45 -5.33 31.15 2.53
CA ALA A 45 -5.94 29.90 2.05
C ALA A 45 -6.15 28.91 3.21
N ILE A 46 -5.25 28.90 4.19
CA ILE A 46 -5.33 28.06 5.38
C ILE A 46 -6.48 28.50 6.30
N SER A 47 -6.67 29.80 6.56
CA SER A 47 -7.79 30.26 7.40
C SER A 47 -9.14 29.91 6.77
N ALA A 48 -9.24 30.04 5.44
CA ALA A 48 -10.42 29.68 4.66
C ALA A 48 -10.69 28.17 4.68
N SER A 49 -9.68 27.32 4.48
CA SER A 49 -9.88 25.86 4.42
C SER A 49 -10.06 25.22 5.80
N LEU A 50 -9.29 25.66 6.79
CA LEU A 50 -9.22 25.02 8.10
C LEU A 50 -10.45 25.31 8.95
N LYS A 51 -10.96 26.55 8.89
CA LYS A 51 -12.07 27.02 9.74
C LYS A 51 -13.14 27.83 9.03
N CYS A 52 -12.98 28.12 7.73
CA CYS A 52 -13.89 29.01 7.01
C CYS A 52 -14.01 30.40 7.69
N ILE A 53 -12.87 30.93 8.17
CA ILE A 53 -12.82 32.23 8.86
C ILE A 53 -11.91 33.24 8.14
N PRO A 54 -12.10 34.55 8.40
CA PRO A 54 -11.26 35.60 7.83
C PRO A 54 -9.77 35.45 8.15
N ASP A 55 -8.93 35.90 7.22
CA ASP A 55 -7.48 36.03 7.41
C ASP A 55 -7.17 37.31 8.21
N ALA A 56 -7.21 37.16 9.53
CA ALA A 56 -7.03 38.26 10.48
C ALA A 56 -6.38 37.79 11.80
N SER A 57 -5.45 36.83 11.72
CA SER A 57 -4.84 36.15 12.88
C SER A 57 -5.87 35.51 13.86
N PHE A 58 -7.04 35.08 13.36
CA PHE A 58 -7.98 34.29 14.15
C PHE A 58 -7.55 32.84 14.33
N ILE A 59 -6.85 32.28 13.33
CA ILE A 59 -6.08 31.06 13.52
C ILE A 59 -4.79 31.42 14.24
N ASP A 60 -4.42 30.66 15.26
CA ASP A 60 -3.19 30.91 15.99
C ASP A 60 -1.97 30.25 15.31
N SER A 61 -0.78 30.59 15.82
CA SER A 61 0.48 30.10 15.29
C SER A 61 0.60 28.57 15.30
N SER A 62 0.00 27.89 16.28
CA SER A 62 0.07 26.43 16.45
C SER A 62 -0.86 25.72 15.45
N GLU A 63 -2.04 26.29 15.22
CA GLU A 63 -2.99 25.78 14.23
C GLU A 63 -2.41 25.84 12.83
N GLN A 64 -1.80 26.98 12.47
CA GLN A 64 -1.16 27.13 11.18
C GLN A 64 0.09 26.24 11.04
N LEU A 65 0.92 26.14 12.10
CA LEU A 65 2.07 25.23 12.13
C LEU A 65 1.66 23.77 11.90
N GLY A 66 0.51 23.35 12.42
CA GLY A 66 0.00 22.00 12.20
C GLY A 66 -0.25 21.71 10.72
N VAL A 67 -0.73 22.69 9.95
CA VAL A 67 -0.92 22.56 8.50
C VAL A 67 0.43 22.57 7.77
N GLU A 68 1.32 23.49 8.14
CA GLU A 68 2.67 23.61 7.59
C GLU A 68 3.48 22.31 7.74
N ARG A 69 3.41 21.67 8.92
CA ARG A 69 4.07 20.38 9.19
C ARG A 69 3.54 19.27 8.28
N ARG A 70 2.22 19.13 8.16
CA ARG A 70 1.60 18.12 7.28
C ARG A 70 1.98 18.33 5.81
N MET A 71 2.12 19.59 5.37
CA MET A 71 2.66 19.89 4.04
C MET A 71 4.12 19.44 3.93
N ALA A 72 4.97 19.80 4.90
CA ALA A 72 6.40 19.45 4.89
C ALA A 72 6.64 17.93 4.86
N GLU A 73 5.79 17.14 5.52
CA GLU A 73 5.82 15.67 5.50
C GLU A 73 5.41 15.09 4.13
N ALA A 74 4.58 15.79 3.36
CA ALA A 74 4.00 15.29 2.10
C ALA A 74 4.85 15.57 0.85
N ILE A 75 5.74 16.57 0.87
CA ILE A 75 6.45 17.08 -0.31
C ILE A 75 7.96 17.25 -0.11
N ASN A 76 8.69 17.23 -1.22
CA ASN A 76 10.14 17.37 -1.30
C ASN A 76 10.61 18.74 -1.82
N ILE A 77 9.72 19.64 -2.23
CA ILE A 77 10.06 21.03 -2.59
C ILE A 77 9.95 21.97 -1.37
N PRO A 78 10.68 23.11 -1.33
CA PRO A 78 10.70 24.00 -0.17
C PRO A 78 9.37 24.69 0.10
N ILE A 79 9.07 24.90 1.38
CA ILE A 79 7.90 25.65 1.86
C ILE A 79 8.35 27.00 2.41
N VAL A 80 7.71 28.07 1.94
CA VAL A 80 7.80 29.43 2.49
C VAL A 80 6.48 29.71 3.22
N ALA A 81 6.52 29.99 4.53
CA ALA A 81 5.32 30.16 5.34
C ALA A 81 4.93 31.63 5.55
N ASP A 82 3.65 31.96 5.32
CA ASP A 82 3.04 33.25 5.69
C ASP A 82 2.83 33.32 7.20
N CYS A 83 3.75 33.90 7.96
CA CYS A 83 3.66 33.93 9.42
C CYS A 83 2.96 35.17 9.96
N ASP A 84 2.06 35.79 9.18
CA ASP A 84 1.41 37.06 9.53
C ASP A 84 2.44 38.10 9.96
N THR A 85 2.27 38.69 11.15
CA THR A 85 3.22 39.62 11.76
C THR A 85 4.25 38.88 12.63
N GLY A 86 4.32 37.56 12.61
CA GLY A 86 5.12 36.75 13.54
C GLY A 86 4.45 36.49 14.89
N TYR A 87 3.11 36.56 14.92
CA TYR A 87 2.24 36.17 16.04
C TYR A 87 2.53 36.87 17.39
N GLY A 88 2.98 38.13 17.33
CA GLY A 88 3.24 38.96 18.51
C GLY A 88 4.47 39.85 18.33
N ASN A 89 5.27 39.97 19.40
CA ASN A 89 6.49 40.78 19.40
C ASN A 89 7.73 39.96 18.98
N ALA A 90 8.92 40.54 19.09
CA ALA A 90 10.18 39.88 18.72
C ALA A 90 10.41 38.52 19.41
N LEU A 91 9.99 38.35 20.66
CA LEU A 91 10.12 37.08 21.38
C LEU A 91 9.19 36.00 20.81
N ASN A 92 7.98 36.39 20.39
CA ASN A 92 7.08 35.47 19.67
C ASN A 92 7.70 35.04 18.34
N VAL A 93 8.33 35.97 17.60
CA VAL A 93 9.02 35.66 16.35
C VAL A 93 10.14 34.63 16.55
N MET A 94 10.92 34.74 17.62
CA MET A 94 11.96 33.74 17.94
C MET A 94 11.36 32.33 18.08
N ARG A 95 10.22 32.20 18.77
CA ARG A 95 9.51 30.92 18.88
C ARG A 95 8.99 30.45 17.52
N THR A 96 8.38 31.34 16.74
CA THR A 96 7.86 31.03 15.40
C THR A 96 8.94 30.45 14.49
N VAL A 97 10.14 31.05 14.47
CA VAL A 97 11.29 30.54 13.73
C VAL A 97 11.64 29.11 14.15
N ASN A 98 11.89 28.90 15.45
CA ASN A 98 12.25 27.58 15.98
C ASN A 98 11.22 26.50 15.65
N ASP A 99 9.93 26.82 15.79
CA ASP A 99 8.84 25.89 15.53
C ASP A 99 8.76 25.51 14.05
N ARG A 100 8.94 26.47 13.14
CA ARG A 100 8.89 26.23 11.67
C ARG A 100 10.13 25.51 11.15
N GLU A 101 11.31 25.84 11.67
CA GLU A 101 12.55 25.12 11.35
C GLU A 101 12.39 23.62 11.67
N ARG A 102 11.92 23.31 12.88
CA ARG A 102 11.70 21.91 13.31
C ARG A 102 10.63 21.19 12.49
N ALA A 103 9.64 21.92 11.98
CA ALA A 103 8.61 21.36 11.12
C ALA A 103 9.08 21.15 9.66
N GLY A 104 10.33 21.50 9.31
CA GLY A 104 10.85 21.33 7.95
C GLY A 104 10.46 22.45 6.98
N VAL A 105 9.99 23.60 7.47
CA VAL A 105 9.76 24.79 6.65
C VAL A 105 11.12 25.39 6.23
N ALA A 106 11.19 25.96 5.02
CA ALA A 106 12.44 26.51 4.48
C ALA A 106 12.63 28.01 4.80
N ALA A 107 11.53 28.74 4.92
CA ALA A 107 11.53 30.16 5.22
C ALA A 107 10.23 30.60 5.90
N ILE A 108 10.30 31.67 6.69
CA ILE A 108 9.10 32.42 7.10
C ILE A 108 9.06 33.79 6.43
N CYS A 109 7.85 34.28 6.20
CA CYS A 109 7.56 35.65 5.82
C CYS A 109 6.81 36.33 6.96
N ILE A 110 7.32 37.46 7.45
CA ILE A 110 6.66 38.27 8.49
C ILE A 110 6.43 39.70 7.98
N GLU A 111 5.27 40.27 8.30
CA GLU A 111 4.89 41.61 7.82
C GLU A 111 4.90 42.70 8.91
N ASP A 112 5.01 43.95 8.47
CA ASP A 112 5.12 45.15 9.32
C ASP A 112 3.78 45.79 9.70
N ASN A 113 2.69 45.02 9.66
CA ASN A 113 1.40 45.41 10.23
C ASN A 113 1.42 45.35 11.77
N VAL A 114 0.52 46.11 12.39
CA VAL A 114 0.13 45.92 13.80
C VAL A 114 -0.54 44.55 13.97
N TYR A 115 -0.27 43.85 15.08
CA TYR A 115 -0.96 42.60 15.43
C TYR A 115 -2.28 42.89 16.18
N PRO A 116 -3.39 42.17 15.91
CA PRO A 116 -3.55 41.09 14.92
C PRO A 116 -3.55 41.59 13.47
N LYS A 117 -3.14 40.72 12.53
CA LYS A 117 -3.13 41.01 11.10
C LYS A 117 -4.51 41.38 10.58
N ARG A 118 -4.54 42.14 9.47
CA ARG A 118 -5.71 42.23 8.60
C ARG A 118 -5.31 41.94 7.16
N CYS A 119 -6.03 41.02 6.50
CA CYS A 119 -5.76 40.62 5.12
C CYS A 119 -5.63 41.78 4.14
N SER A 120 -4.67 41.65 3.21
CA SER A 120 -4.31 42.71 2.29
C SER A 120 -5.39 43.11 1.28
N PHE A 121 -6.41 42.28 1.11
CA PHE A 121 -7.49 42.48 0.15
C PHE A 121 -8.76 43.12 0.75
N TYR A 122 -8.87 43.30 2.07
CA TYR A 122 -10.05 43.89 2.68
C TYR A 122 -10.10 45.41 2.46
N ALA A 123 -11.19 45.89 1.85
CA ALA A 123 -11.41 47.31 1.54
C ALA A 123 -11.90 48.11 2.76
N GLY A 124 -11.70 49.43 2.74
CA GLY A 124 -12.30 50.37 3.70
C GLY A 124 -11.64 50.42 5.09
N VAL A 125 -10.47 49.80 5.27
CA VAL A 125 -9.75 49.77 6.56
C VAL A 125 -8.49 50.64 6.47
N ARG A 126 -8.38 51.66 7.32
CA ARG A 126 -7.11 52.36 7.55
C ARG A 126 -6.13 51.38 8.17
N ARG A 127 -4.96 51.23 7.56
CA ARG A 127 -3.91 50.33 8.06
C ARG A 127 -2.81 51.10 8.73
N GLU A 128 -2.47 50.62 9.91
CA GLU A 128 -1.36 51.11 10.70
C GLU A 128 -0.22 50.10 10.59
N LEU A 129 0.98 50.64 10.39
CA LEU A 129 2.22 49.86 10.36
C LEU A 129 2.95 50.10 11.67
N ILE A 130 3.67 49.09 12.15
CA ILE A 130 4.57 49.28 13.27
C ILE A 130 5.76 50.16 12.86
N PRO A 131 6.43 50.82 13.82
CA PRO A 131 7.68 51.54 13.57
C PRO A 131 8.72 50.66 12.88
N ILE A 132 9.55 51.27 12.03
CA ILE A 132 10.60 50.57 11.28
C ILE A 132 11.55 49.84 12.24
N GLU A 133 11.90 50.49 13.34
CA GLU A 133 12.81 49.96 14.37
C GLU A 133 12.23 48.70 15.04
N GLU A 134 10.92 48.68 15.28
CA GLU A 134 10.23 47.52 15.87
C GLU A 134 10.29 46.32 14.92
N HIS A 135 9.96 46.53 13.63
CA HIS A 135 10.03 45.44 12.65
C HIS A 135 11.47 44.97 12.41
N CYS A 136 12.43 45.89 12.38
CA CYS A 136 13.85 45.54 12.35
C CYS A 136 14.28 44.69 13.56
N GLY A 137 13.76 45.01 14.76
CA GLY A 137 13.98 44.22 15.97
C GLY A 137 13.45 42.79 15.83
N LYS A 138 12.27 42.62 15.22
CA LYS A 138 11.68 41.29 14.95
C LYS A 138 12.51 40.49 13.95
N ILE A 139 13.02 41.13 12.88
CA ILE A 139 13.92 40.48 11.91
C ILE A 139 15.22 40.03 12.59
N LYS A 140 15.87 40.90 13.38
CA LYS A 140 17.10 40.55 14.12
C LYS A 140 16.86 39.39 15.10
N ALA A 141 15.74 39.39 15.81
CA ALA A 141 15.35 38.29 16.69
C ALA A 141 15.12 37.00 15.91
N ALA A 142 14.49 37.07 14.73
CA ALA A 142 14.31 35.92 13.84
C ALA A 142 15.65 35.35 13.37
N LYS A 143 16.62 36.21 13.01
CA LYS A 143 17.99 35.80 12.65
C LYS A 143 18.73 35.18 13.83
N ALA A 144 18.60 35.73 15.02
CA ALA A 144 19.25 35.21 16.23
C ALA A 144 18.67 33.86 16.70
N ALA A 145 17.41 33.57 16.40
CA ALA A 145 16.74 32.35 16.81
C ALA A 145 17.01 31.14 15.90
N GLN A 146 17.54 31.35 14.68
CA GLN A 146 17.77 30.28 13.71
C GLN A 146 18.81 29.28 14.22
N THR A 147 18.48 28.00 14.08
CA THR A 147 19.40 26.89 14.30
C THR A 147 19.90 26.29 12.99
N VAL A 148 19.14 26.46 11.90
CA VAL A 148 19.51 26.03 10.55
C VAL A 148 20.08 27.24 9.79
N PRO A 149 21.39 27.28 9.46
CA PRO A 149 22.00 28.47 8.84
C PRO A 149 21.38 28.87 7.50
N ASP A 150 20.85 27.89 6.76
CA ASP A 150 20.21 28.12 5.48
C ASP A 150 18.77 28.64 5.58
N PHE A 151 18.14 28.61 6.76
CA PHE A 151 16.77 29.11 6.95
C PHE A 151 16.67 30.58 6.57
N MET A 152 15.55 30.97 5.94
CA MET A 152 15.38 32.32 5.40
C MET A 152 14.30 33.10 6.13
N ILE A 153 14.58 34.38 6.37
CA ILE A 153 13.60 35.35 6.86
C ILE A 153 13.27 36.31 5.72
N ILE A 154 12.00 36.31 5.31
CA ILE A 154 11.47 37.24 4.33
C ILE A 154 10.73 38.35 5.07
N ALA A 155 11.18 39.59 4.91
CA ALA A 155 10.52 40.75 5.52
C ALA A 155 9.52 41.34 4.53
N ARG A 156 8.23 41.37 4.89
CA ARG A 156 7.16 41.90 4.07
C ARG A 156 6.79 43.31 4.51
N THR A 157 6.77 44.25 3.56
CA THR A 157 6.23 45.58 3.82
C THR A 157 4.85 45.76 3.21
N GLU A 158 3.95 46.32 4.00
CA GLU A 158 2.59 46.70 3.61
C GLU A 158 2.45 48.21 3.35
N ALA A 159 3.57 48.96 3.23
CA ALA A 159 3.60 50.41 3.02
C ALA A 159 2.73 50.91 1.85
N LEU A 160 2.85 50.28 0.67
CA LEU A 160 2.02 50.64 -0.49
C LEU A 160 0.54 50.28 -0.25
N ILE A 161 0.27 49.16 0.41
CA ILE A 161 -1.10 48.75 0.73
C ILE A 161 -1.77 49.75 1.69
N ALA A 162 -1.03 50.20 2.70
CA ALA A 162 -1.44 51.18 3.68
C ALA A 162 -1.48 52.62 3.13
N GLY A 163 -0.95 52.85 1.92
CA GLY A 163 -1.07 54.12 1.21
C GLY A 163 0.01 55.15 1.54
N TRP A 164 1.14 54.73 2.12
CA TRP A 164 2.26 55.64 2.43
C TRP A 164 3.05 56.08 1.20
N GLY A 165 2.98 55.31 0.11
CA GLY A 165 3.67 55.61 -1.14
C GLY A 165 5.05 54.95 -1.26
N ARG A 166 5.73 55.28 -2.36
CA ARG A 166 6.96 54.61 -2.82
C ARG A 166 8.14 54.84 -1.88
N GLU A 167 8.32 56.08 -1.41
CA GLU A 167 9.46 56.51 -0.61
C GLU A 167 9.50 55.77 0.73
N GLU A 168 8.35 55.67 1.42
CA GLU A 168 8.23 54.91 2.67
C GLU A 168 8.48 53.42 2.45
N ALA A 169 7.92 52.85 1.36
CA ALA A 169 8.14 51.45 1.02
C ALA A 169 9.63 51.15 0.81
N LEU A 170 10.34 52.04 0.11
CA LEU A 170 11.78 51.93 -0.14
C LEU A 170 12.58 52.04 1.18
N GLN A 171 12.27 53.03 2.02
CA GLN A 171 12.93 53.21 3.31
C GLN A 171 12.81 51.95 4.20
N ARG A 172 11.61 51.35 4.23
CA ARG A 172 11.35 50.12 4.99
C ARG A 172 12.14 48.94 4.46
N VAL A 173 12.11 48.65 3.16
CA VAL A 173 12.84 47.49 2.63
C VAL A 173 14.36 47.62 2.76
N GLU A 174 14.92 48.83 2.65
CA GLU A 174 16.34 49.07 2.93
C GLU A 174 16.68 48.77 4.39
N ALA A 175 15.88 49.28 5.33
CA ALA A 175 16.07 49.04 6.75
C ALA A 175 15.92 47.55 7.11
N TYR A 176 14.95 46.85 6.50
CA TYR A 176 14.71 45.42 6.75
C TYR A 176 15.83 44.55 6.18
N ALA A 177 16.35 44.88 5.00
CA ALA A 177 17.53 44.23 4.44
C ALA A 177 18.77 44.46 5.33
N GLU A 178 18.97 45.67 5.84
CA GLU A 178 20.07 45.98 6.78
C GLU A 178 19.92 45.28 8.13
N ALA A 179 18.69 45.08 8.61
CA ALA A 179 18.40 44.32 9.81
C ALA A 179 18.69 42.81 9.68
N GLY A 180 18.93 42.32 8.46
CA GLY A 180 19.34 40.94 8.18
C GLY A 180 18.27 40.08 7.52
N ALA A 181 17.19 40.66 6.97
CA ALA A 181 16.25 39.90 6.15
C ALA A 181 16.99 39.27 4.96
N ASP A 182 16.66 38.02 4.61
CA ASP A 182 17.29 37.29 3.50
C ASP A 182 16.66 37.62 2.14
N ALA A 183 15.43 38.16 2.15
CA ALA A 183 14.72 38.73 1.02
C ALA A 183 13.66 39.71 1.53
N VAL A 184 13.18 40.59 0.66
CA VAL A 184 12.11 41.54 0.97
C VAL A 184 10.90 41.29 0.08
N LEU A 185 9.71 41.27 0.67
CA LEU A 185 8.45 41.18 -0.05
C LEU A 185 7.78 42.56 -0.07
N ILE A 186 7.57 43.10 -1.26
CA ILE A 186 6.85 44.38 -1.42
C ILE A 186 5.47 44.06 -1.96
N HIS A 187 4.43 44.40 -1.20
CA HIS A 187 3.06 44.13 -1.62
C HIS A 187 2.35 45.39 -2.11
N SER A 188 1.45 45.21 -3.08
CA SER A 188 0.66 46.28 -3.69
C SER A 188 -0.77 45.80 -3.96
N LYS A 189 -1.72 46.74 -3.87
CA LYS A 189 -3.14 46.57 -4.25
C LYS A 189 -3.46 47.27 -5.57
N SER A 190 -2.46 47.82 -6.26
CA SER A 190 -2.63 48.38 -7.60
C SER A 190 -2.99 47.27 -8.58
N LYS A 191 -3.78 47.62 -9.59
CA LYS A 191 -4.10 46.73 -10.72
C LYS A 191 -2.95 46.61 -11.72
N THR A 192 -1.93 47.46 -11.62
CA THR A 192 -0.74 47.41 -12.49
C THR A 192 0.52 47.21 -11.68
N PHE A 193 1.55 46.68 -12.32
CA PHE A 193 2.86 46.43 -11.73
C PHE A 193 3.74 47.70 -11.64
N ASP A 194 3.27 48.86 -12.10
CA ASP A 194 4.12 50.05 -12.29
C ASP A 194 4.72 50.58 -10.99
N GLU A 195 3.92 50.68 -9.91
CA GLU A 195 4.43 51.19 -8.62
C GLU A 195 5.47 50.23 -8.02
N LEU A 196 5.21 48.92 -8.07
CA LEU A 196 6.17 47.90 -7.62
C LEU A 196 7.43 47.91 -8.48
N LYS A 197 7.30 48.00 -9.80
CA LYS A 197 8.43 48.11 -10.74
C LYS A 197 9.29 49.33 -10.41
N SER A 198 8.68 50.44 -10.00
CA SER A 198 9.41 51.65 -9.58
C SER A 198 10.20 51.45 -8.29
N VAL A 199 9.66 50.72 -7.31
CA VAL A 199 10.36 50.37 -6.07
C VAL A 199 11.48 49.39 -6.37
N CYS A 200 11.23 48.35 -7.19
CA CYS A 200 12.23 47.35 -7.56
C CYS A 200 13.46 47.97 -8.22
N LYS A 201 13.26 48.94 -9.12
CA LYS A 201 14.35 49.68 -9.78
C LYS A 201 15.14 50.60 -8.84
N ALA A 202 14.52 51.07 -7.76
CA ALA A 202 15.11 52.04 -6.84
C ALA A 202 15.79 51.38 -5.65
N PHE A 203 15.40 50.16 -5.32
CA PHE A 203 16.01 49.37 -4.25
C PHE A 203 17.48 49.08 -4.55
N SER A 204 18.32 49.15 -3.52
CA SER A 204 19.77 48.95 -3.61
C SER A 204 20.17 47.56 -4.15
N GLY A 205 19.24 46.60 -4.15
CA GLY A 205 19.50 45.23 -4.56
C GLY A 205 20.31 44.43 -3.53
N ARG A 206 20.40 44.92 -2.28
CA ARG A 206 21.17 44.27 -1.20
C ARG A 206 20.69 42.83 -0.94
N VAL A 207 19.40 42.57 -1.12
CA VAL A 207 18.78 41.24 -1.02
C VAL A 207 17.76 41.02 -2.13
N PRO A 208 17.36 39.77 -2.43
CA PRO A 208 16.35 39.48 -3.43
C PRO A 208 14.96 40.08 -3.12
N ILE A 209 14.21 40.42 -4.17
CA ILE A 209 12.83 40.92 -4.08
C ILE A 209 11.82 39.78 -4.34
N VAL A 210 10.76 39.78 -3.54
CA VAL A 210 9.61 38.87 -3.64
C VAL A 210 8.34 39.69 -3.93
N VAL A 211 7.47 39.17 -4.82
CA VAL A 211 6.18 39.83 -5.15
C VAL A 211 5.04 38.82 -5.23
N VAL A 212 3.81 39.34 -5.11
CA VAL A 212 2.56 38.56 -5.09
C VAL A 212 1.57 39.14 -6.13
N PRO A 213 1.55 38.65 -7.38
CA PRO A 213 0.74 39.19 -8.49
C PRO A 213 -0.73 38.77 -8.44
N THR A 214 -1.38 38.82 -7.28
CA THR A 214 -2.80 38.42 -7.15
C THR A 214 -3.76 39.43 -7.79
N ILE A 215 -3.42 40.72 -7.74
CA ILE A 215 -4.27 41.83 -8.24
C ILE A 215 -3.79 42.36 -9.59
N PHE A 216 -2.47 42.50 -9.78
CA PHE A 216 -1.86 42.82 -11.08
C PHE A 216 -1.63 41.54 -11.90
N ASP A 217 -2.73 40.81 -12.13
CA ASP A 217 -2.74 39.44 -12.65
C ASP A 217 -2.39 39.31 -14.15
N GLN A 218 -2.25 40.44 -14.87
CA GLN A 218 -1.84 40.49 -16.27
C GLN A 218 -0.33 40.54 -16.45
N THR A 219 0.45 40.85 -15.40
CA THR A 219 1.91 40.93 -15.50
C THR A 219 2.54 39.54 -15.46
N THR A 220 3.34 39.24 -16.46
CA THR A 220 4.01 37.95 -16.62
C THR A 220 5.21 37.78 -15.68
N ALA A 221 5.58 36.53 -15.42
CA ALA A 221 6.79 36.22 -14.64
C ALA A 221 8.06 36.83 -15.25
N LYS A 222 8.14 36.86 -16.59
CA LYS A 222 9.27 37.44 -17.32
C LYS A 222 9.38 38.94 -17.10
N GLU A 223 8.27 39.67 -17.18
CA GLU A 223 8.27 41.14 -16.94
C GLU A 223 8.65 41.49 -15.50
N MET A 224 8.24 40.66 -14.53
CA MET A 224 8.65 40.81 -13.13
C MET A 224 10.14 40.52 -12.95
N GLU A 225 10.66 39.44 -13.57
CA GLU A 225 12.08 39.09 -13.56
C GLU A 225 12.96 40.19 -14.17
N GLU A 226 12.55 40.74 -15.32
CA GLU A 226 13.23 41.87 -15.98
C GLU A 226 13.25 43.14 -15.12
N ALA A 227 12.33 43.26 -14.16
CA ALA A 227 12.31 44.34 -13.17
C ALA A 227 13.15 44.06 -11.91
N GLY A 228 13.84 42.91 -11.83
CA GLY A 228 14.70 42.51 -10.70
C GLY A 228 14.00 41.66 -9.64
N VAL A 229 12.78 41.19 -9.89
CA VAL A 229 12.08 40.28 -8.97
C VAL A 229 12.71 38.90 -9.02
N LYS A 230 13.00 38.34 -7.84
CA LYS A 230 13.62 37.01 -7.71
C LYS A 230 12.62 35.90 -7.43
N MET A 231 11.54 36.17 -6.71
CA MET A 231 10.52 35.19 -6.37
C MET A 231 9.12 35.74 -6.60
N ILE A 232 8.26 34.93 -7.20
CA ILE A 232 6.87 35.24 -7.52
C ILE A 232 5.97 34.24 -6.81
N ILE A 233 5.02 34.76 -6.04
CA ILE A 233 4.09 33.96 -5.23
C ILE A 233 2.68 34.01 -5.84
N TYR A 234 2.22 32.89 -6.38
CA TYR A 234 0.81 32.70 -6.78
C TYR A 234 -0.02 32.29 -5.55
N ALA A 235 -0.42 33.26 -4.74
CA ALA A 235 -0.76 33.05 -3.33
C ALA A 235 -2.08 32.31 -3.00
N ASN A 236 -3.09 32.33 -3.88
CA ASN A 236 -4.43 31.82 -3.53
C ASN A 236 -5.26 31.27 -4.71
N GLN A 237 -4.65 31.10 -5.87
CA GLN A 237 -5.31 30.59 -7.06
C GLN A 237 -5.85 29.16 -6.86
N PRO A 238 -5.12 28.21 -6.22
CA PRO A 238 -5.64 26.87 -5.99
C PRO A 238 -6.89 26.81 -5.11
N VAL A 239 -6.93 27.54 -3.99
CA VAL A 239 -8.13 27.53 -3.12
C VAL A 239 -9.35 28.14 -3.82
N ARG A 240 -9.15 29.17 -4.65
CA ARG A 240 -10.22 29.76 -5.48
C ARG A 240 -10.72 28.77 -6.53
N ALA A 241 -9.83 28.01 -7.15
CA ALA A 241 -10.20 26.95 -8.11
C ALA A 241 -10.97 25.82 -7.41
N ALA A 242 -10.52 25.38 -6.23
CA ALA A 242 -11.19 24.37 -5.43
C ALA A 242 -12.62 24.79 -5.06
N ILE A 243 -12.82 26.01 -4.55
CA ILE A 243 -14.14 26.55 -4.23
C ILE A 243 -15.08 26.49 -5.45
N ARG A 244 -14.60 26.88 -6.63
CA ARG A 244 -15.39 26.82 -7.86
C ARG A 244 -15.77 25.39 -8.22
N SER A 245 -14.80 24.47 -8.25
CA SER A 245 -15.01 23.08 -8.66
C SER A 245 -15.92 22.33 -7.67
N ILE A 246 -15.74 22.54 -6.37
CA ILE A 246 -16.61 21.98 -5.33
C ILE A 246 -18.05 22.45 -5.53
N ARG A 247 -18.26 23.77 -5.73
CA ARG A 247 -19.59 24.33 -5.96
C ARG A 247 -20.27 23.74 -7.20
N GLU A 248 -19.57 23.72 -8.34
CA GLU A 248 -20.10 23.19 -9.60
C GLU A 248 -20.45 21.70 -9.48
N THR A 249 -19.61 20.91 -8.81
CA THR A 249 -19.84 19.47 -8.57
C THR A 249 -21.06 19.23 -7.69
N LEU A 250 -21.19 19.99 -6.59
CA LEU A 250 -22.34 19.89 -5.69
C LEU A 250 -23.65 20.27 -6.39
N GLU A 251 -23.64 21.28 -7.26
CA GLU A 251 -24.81 21.67 -8.06
C GLU A 251 -25.27 20.55 -9.00
N ILE A 252 -24.32 19.87 -9.67
CA ILE A 252 -24.60 18.74 -10.56
C ILE A 252 -25.21 17.58 -9.77
N ILE A 253 -24.57 17.17 -8.67
CA ILE A 253 -25.05 16.06 -7.83
C ILE A 253 -26.42 16.36 -7.24
N LYS A 254 -26.65 17.60 -6.77
CA LYS A 254 -27.95 18.02 -6.23
C LYS A 254 -29.06 17.94 -7.29
N LYS A 255 -28.77 18.31 -8.53
CA LYS A 255 -29.75 18.29 -9.63
C LYS A 255 -30.03 16.87 -10.16
N ASP A 256 -28.98 16.08 -10.34
CA ASP A 256 -29.08 14.76 -10.99
C ASP A 256 -29.39 13.64 -10.00
N THR A 257 -28.99 13.78 -8.73
CA THR A 257 -29.11 12.80 -7.63
C THR A 257 -28.26 11.54 -7.76
N ARG A 258 -27.50 11.37 -8.85
CA ARG A 258 -26.52 10.28 -9.02
C ARG A 258 -25.08 10.82 -8.89
N PRO A 259 -24.17 10.09 -8.22
CA PRO A 259 -22.76 10.51 -8.14
C PRO A 259 -22.09 10.53 -9.52
N GLY A 260 -22.44 9.60 -10.41
CA GLY A 260 -21.83 9.46 -11.73
C GLY A 260 -22.02 10.68 -12.66
N ALA A 261 -22.98 11.57 -12.37
CA ALA A 261 -23.19 12.79 -13.14
C ALA A 261 -22.00 13.77 -13.07
N ALA A 262 -21.14 13.63 -12.05
CA ALA A 262 -19.96 14.46 -11.87
C ALA A 262 -18.67 13.85 -12.47
N ASN A 263 -18.70 12.63 -13.02
CA ASN A 263 -17.50 11.90 -13.44
C ASN A 263 -16.62 12.68 -14.43
N ASP A 264 -17.20 13.45 -15.35
CA ASP A 264 -16.47 14.27 -16.33
C ASP A 264 -15.85 15.56 -15.73
N ARG A 265 -16.05 15.80 -14.42
CA ARG A 265 -15.63 17.01 -13.71
C ARG A 265 -14.68 16.74 -12.55
N ILE A 266 -14.40 15.46 -12.25
CA ILE A 266 -13.56 15.04 -11.14
C ILE A 266 -12.46 14.09 -11.63
N VAL A 267 -11.39 13.98 -10.83
CA VAL A 267 -10.35 12.99 -11.05
C VAL A 267 -10.87 11.57 -10.78
N THR A 268 -10.25 10.57 -11.40
CA THR A 268 -10.61 9.17 -11.19
C THR A 268 -10.08 8.65 -9.86
N LEU A 269 -10.67 7.57 -9.32
CA LEU A 269 -10.14 6.92 -8.12
C LEU A 269 -8.68 6.43 -8.27
N PRO A 270 -8.28 5.78 -9.38
CA PRO A 270 -6.87 5.44 -9.60
C PRO A 270 -5.93 6.64 -9.53
N GLU A 271 -6.33 7.79 -10.07
CA GLU A 271 -5.53 9.01 -9.98
C GLU A 271 -5.37 9.48 -8.52
N VAL A 272 -6.44 9.40 -7.71
CA VAL A 272 -6.35 9.66 -6.26
C VAL A 272 -5.39 8.68 -5.59
N TYR A 273 -5.46 7.39 -5.92
CA TYR A 273 -4.61 6.35 -5.35
C TYR A 273 -3.12 6.60 -5.64
N GLU A 274 -2.80 7.00 -6.87
CA GLU A 274 -1.45 7.42 -7.24
C GLU A 274 -0.99 8.64 -6.43
N ILE A 275 -1.86 9.62 -6.20
CA ILE A 275 -1.52 10.85 -5.43
C ILE A 275 -1.23 10.52 -3.97
N VAL A 276 -2.03 9.67 -3.34
CA VAL A 276 -1.92 9.35 -1.90
C VAL A 276 -0.95 8.22 -1.59
N GLY A 277 -0.36 7.58 -2.61
CA GLY A 277 0.73 6.61 -2.44
C GLY A 277 0.30 5.16 -2.26
N VAL A 278 -0.91 4.77 -2.71
CA VAL A 278 -1.38 3.37 -2.65
C VAL A 278 -0.42 2.39 -3.34
N PRO A 279 0.16 2.67 -4.54
CA PRO A 279 1.09 1.74 -5.15
C PRO A 279 2.33 1.44 -4.31
N GLN A 280 2.83 2.43 -3.55
CA GLN A 280 3.96 2.22 -2.64
C GLN A 280 3.52 1.38 -1.43
N MET A 281 2.35 1.67 -0.87
CA MET A 281 1.78 0.88 0.22
C MET A 281 1.65 -0.60 -0.18
N GLU A 282 1.09 -0.91 -1.35
CA GLU A 282 0.96 -2.29 -1.84
C GLU A 282 2.32 -3.00 -2.02
N GLN A 283 3.36 -2.26 -2.42
CA GLN A 283 4.73 -2.81 -2.50
C GLN A 283 5.29 -3.09 -1.10
N ASP A 284 5.11 -2.16 -0.18
CA ASP A 284 5.55 -2.30 1.21
C ASP A 284 4.80 -3.44 1.92
N GLU A 285 3.50 -3.62 1.65
CA GLU A 285 2.71 -4.74 2.17
C GLU A 285 3.27 -6.08 1.71
N LYS A 286 3.58 -6.21 0.41
CA LYS A 286 4.22 -7.43 -0.13
C LYS A 286 5.59 -7.70 0.48
N GLN A 287 6.33 -6.65 0.82
CA GLN A 287 7.69 -6.76 1.32
C GLN A 287 7.75 -7.05 2.82
N PHE A 288 6.87 -6.43 3.61
CA PHE A 288 7.02 -6.37 5.06
C PHE A 288 5.88 -7.02 5.83
N LEU A 289 4.71 -7.29 5.22
CA LEU A 289 3.64 -8.01 5.90
C LEU A 289 3.76 -9.53 5.71
N PRO A 290 3.34 -10.33 6.70
CA PRO A 290 3.33 -11.79 6.59
C PRO A 290 2.46 -12.24 5.40
N VAL A 291 2.95 -13.24 4.67
CA VAL A 291 2.17 -13.95 3.66
C VAL A 291 0.95 -14.59 4.35
N GLY A 292 -0.27 -14.23 3.94
CA GLY A 292 -1.52 -14.73 4.55
C GLY A 292 -2.58 -13.67 4.92
N GLY A 293 -2.39 -12.40 4.56
CA GLY A 293 -3.46 -11.37 4.63
C GLY A 293 -4.51 -11.48 3.52
N GLU A 294 -4.28 -12.33 2.53
CA GLU A 294 -5.23 -12.64 1.45
C GLU A 294 -6.27 -13.66 1.93
N LYS A 295 -7.52 -13.51 1.47
CA LYS A 295 -8.59 -14.46 1.80
C LYS A 295 -8.32 -15.81 1.14
N ILE A 296 -7.90 -16.79 1.94
CA ILE A 296 -7.69 -18.18 1.52
C ILE A 296 -8.86 -19.02 2.01
N THR A 297 -9.43 -19.84 1.13
CA THR A 297 -10.35 -20.91 1.52
C THR A 297 -9.59 -22.24 1.54
N ALA A 298 -9.59 -22.94 2.68
CA ALA A 298 -9.14 -24.32 2.75
C ALA A 298 -10.29 -25.28 2.43
N ILE A 299 -10.05 -26.25 1.56
CA ILE A 299 -11.01 -27.30 1.23
C ILE A 299 -10.37 -28.65 1.55
N ILE A 300 -10.95 -29.36 2.51
CA ILE A 300 -10.52 -30.69 2.94
C ILE A 300 -11.46 -31.73 2.34
N THR A 301 -10.91 -32.73 1.65
CA THR A 301 -11.69 -33.84 1.06
C THR A 301 -11.68 -35.06 1.97
N ALA A 302 -12.77 -35.26 2.72
CA ALA A 302 -12.90 -36.31 3.73
C ALA A 302 -14.08 -37.27 3.45
N ALA A 303 -14.40 -37.48 2.18
CA ALA A 303 -15.55 -38.29 1.77
C ALA A 303 -15.26 -39.80 1.66
N GLY A 304 -13.98 -40.18 1.60
CA GLY A 304 -13.53 -41.54 1.28
C GLY A 304 -13.81 -42.59 2.36
N PHE A 305 -13.84 -43.85 1.92
CA PHE A 305 -13.92 -45.05 2.76
C PHE A 305 -12.78 -45.99 2.38
N GLU A 306 -12.05 -46.52 3.38
CA GLU A 306 -10.94 -47.45 3.15
C GLU A 306 -11.14 -48.74 3.95
N LYS A 307 -11.32 -49.85 3.23
CA LYS A 307 -11.69 -51.13 3.82
C LYS A 307 -10.60 -51.70 4.72
N GLN A 308 -9.33 -51.38 4.43
CA GLN A 308 -8.18 -51.89 5.20
C GLN A 308 -8.12 -51.35 6.63
N LEU A 309 -8.84 -50.27 6.92
CA LEU A 309 -8.93 -49.69 8.27
C LEU A 309 -10.04 -50.31 9.11
N LEU A 310 -10.83 -51.26 8.59
CA LEU A 310 -11.81 -51.95 9.43
C LEU A 310 -11.10 -52.82 10.50
N PRO A 311 -11.59 -52.82 11.76
CA PRO A 311 -12.83 -52.22 12.24
C PRO A 311 -12.69 -50.77 12.79
N LEU A 312 -11.53 -50.12 12.70
CA LEU A 312 -11.28 -48.80 13.31
C LEU A 312 -12.22 -47.69 12.83
N ILE A 313 -12.71 -47.81 11.58
CA ILE A 313 -13.60 -46.85 10.93
C ILE A 313 -15.04 -47.37 10.78
N GLU A 314 -15.45 -48.41 11.53
CA GLU A 314 -16.80 -48.99 11.37
C GLU A 314 -17.94 -48.00 11.68
N ASP A 315 -17.72 -47.11 12.66
CA ASP A 315 -18.69 -46.14 13.17
C ASP A 315 -18.34 -44.68 12.81
N LYS A 316 -17.19 -44.43 12.17
CA LYS A 316 -16.68 -43.08 11.89
C LYS A 316 -15.87 -43.02 10.59
N PRO A 317 -15.75 -41.87 9.91
CA PRO A 317 -14.82 -41.70 8.80
C PRO A 317 -13.36 -41.71 9.25
N LYS A 318 -12.43 -42.04 8.33
CA LYS A 318 -11.00 -42.14 8.63
C LYS A 318 -10.37 -40.85 9.16
N CYS A 319 -10.88 -39.69 8.73
CA CYS A 319 -10.43 -38.39 9.24
C CYS A 319 -10.69 -38.19 10.75
N LEU A 320 -11.58 -38.99 11.35
CA LEU A 320 -11.84 -39.02 12.79
C LEU A 320 -11.08 -40.12 13.55
N LEU A 321 -10.09 -40.77 12.92
CA LEU A 321 -9.18 -41.65 13.65
C LEU A 321 -8.38 -40.83 14.65
N ASP A 322 -8.53 -41.18 15.93
CA ASP A 322 -7.78 -40.56 17.02
C ASP A 322 -6.32 -41.00 16.95
N ILE A 323 -5.40 -40.03 17.00
CA ILE A 323 -3.98 -40.29 17.19
C ILE A 323 -3.49 -39.44 18.36
N LYS A 324 -3.23 -40.08 19.50
CA LYS A 324 -2.81 -39.47 20.76
C LYS A 324 -3.74 -38.35 21.25
N GLY A 325 -5.05 -38.58 21.24
CA GLY A 325 -6.04 -37.68 21.81
C GLY A 325 -6.45 -36.51 20.91
N LYS A 326 -6.07 -36.55 19.63
CA LYS A 326 -6.58 -35.65 18.58
C LYS A 326 -6.78 -36.45 17.30
N THR A 327 -7.92 -36.24 16.65
CA THR A 327 -8.21 -36.82 15.35
C THR A 327 -7.34 -36.22 14.25
N ILE A 328 -7.21 -36.91 13.11
CA ILE A 328 -6.54 -36.38 11.91
C ILE A 328 -7.14 -35.02 11.53
N LEU A 329 -8.46 -34.94 11.46
CA LEU A 329 -9.19 -33.72 11.08
C LEU A 329 -8.93 -32.56 12.06
N GLU A 330 -8.96 -32.80 13.37
CA GLU A 330 -8.65 -31.76 14.37
C GLU A 330 -7.22 -31.22 14.22
N ARG A 331 -6.25 -32.10 13.89
CA ARG A 331 -4.86 -31.69 13.65
C ARG A 331 -4.74 -30.82 12.40
N GLN A 332 -5.40 -31.21 11.31
CA GLN A 332 -5.44 -30.43 10.07
C GLN A 332 -6.08 -29.05 10.30
N VAL A 333 -7.25 -29.02 10.96
CA VAL A 333 -7.96 -27.77 11.28
C VAL A 333 -7.13 -26.87 12.18
N ALA A 334 -6.39 -27.43 13.15
CA ALA A 334 -5.48 -26.66 13.99
C ALA A 334 -4.33 -26.06 13.17
N ALA A 335 -3.66 -26.84 12.31
CA ALA A 335 -2.57 -26.35 11.46
C ALA A 335 -3.01 -25.24 10.50
N ILE A 336 -4.20 -25.38 9.90
CA ILE A 336 -4.82 -24.37 9.04
C ILE A 336 -5.11 -23.08 9.84
N ASN A 337 -5.66 -23.22 11.05
CA ASN A 337 -5.95 -22.10 11.93
C ASN A 337 -4.72 -21.37 12.44
N ASP A 338 -3.64 -22.10 12.74
CA ASP A 338 -2.35 -21.57 13.17
C ASP A 338 -1.68 -20.76 12.04
N CYS A 339 -1.94 -21.13 10.79
CA CYS A 339 -1.58 -20.35 9.60
C CYS A 339 -2.57 -19.21 9.29
N ASN A 340 -3.46 -18.87 10.21
CA ASN A 340 -4.46 -17.80 10.11
C ASN A 340 -5.49 -17.96 8.96
N ILE A 341 -5.74 -19.19 8.51
CA ILE A 341 -6.81 -19.46 7.54
C ILE A 341 -8.07 -19.85 8.30
N LYS A 342 -9.14 -19.07 8.16
CA LYS A 342 -10.40 -19.24 8.91
C LYS A 342 -11.57 -19.76 8.08
N ASP A 343 -11.52 -19.55 6.76
CA ASP A 343 -12.53 -20.09 5.84
C ASP A 343 -12.16 -21.54 5.51
N ILE A 344 -12.79 -22.50 6.20
CA ILE A 344 -12.60 -23.95 5.99
C ILE A 344 -13.90 -24.57 5.47
N ALA A 345 -13.81 -25.26 4.34
CA ALA A 345 -14.84 -26.11 3.79
C ALA A 345 -14.42 -27.59 3.89
N LEU A 346 -15.27 -28.43 4.45
CA LEU A 346 -15.04 -29.86 4.57
C LEU A 346 -16.06 -30.62 3.75
N VAL A 347 -15.57 -31.47 2.84
CA VAL A 347 -16.41 -32.36 2.04
C VAL A 347 -16.49 -33.73 2.72
N ARG A 348 -17.70 -34.15 3.10
CA ARG A 348 -17.99 -35.37 3.83
C ARG A 348 -18.62 -36.43 2.93
N GLY A 349 -18.58 -37.69 3.36
CA GLY A 349 -19.16 -38.81 2.63
C GLY A 349 -19.49 -39.96 3.58
N TYR A 350 -18.64 -40.98 3.61
CA TYR A 350 -18.81 -42.12 4.52
C TYR A 350 -19.00 -41.65 5.98
N LYS A 351 -20.09 -42.10 6.62
CA LYS A 351 -20.43 -41.77 8.02
C LYS A 351 -20.38 -40.26 8.35
N LYS A 352 -20.76 -39.41 7.39
CA LYS A 352 -20.69 -37.94 7.50
C LYS A 352 -21.27 -37.33 8.79
N GLU A 353 -22.29 -37.95 9.37
CA GLU A 353 -22.95 -37.46 10.60
C GLU A 353 -22.09 -37.61 11.86
N ALA A 354 -21.01 -38.40 11.81
CA ALA A 354 -20.05 -38.49 12.90
C ALA A 354 -19.14 -37.24 12.98
N ILE A 355 -19.07 -36.43 11.92
CA ILE A 355 -18.25 -35.22 11.87
C ILE A 355 -19.05 -34.04 12.39
N ASP A 356 -18.65 -33.53 13.56
CA ASP A 356 -19.21 -32.33 14.18
C ASP A 356 -18.10 -31.45 14.76
N LEU A 357 -17.55 -30.57 13.93
CA LEU A 357 -16.59 -29.53 14.30
C LEU A 357 -17.22 -28.13 14.15
N PRO A 358 -16.97 -27.20 15.10
CA PRO A 358 -17.47 -25.83 15.00
C PRO A 358 -16.71 -25.02 13.95
N ASN A 359 -17.36 -24.01 13.39
CA ASN A 359 -16.76 -23.02 12.48
C ASN A 359 -16.19 -23.61 11.17
N ILE A 360 -16.76 -24.70 10.68
CA ILE A 360 -16.45 -25.30 9.38
C ILE A 360 -17.72 -25.31 8.52
N LYS A 361 -17.58 -25.05 7.22
CA LYS A 361 -18.66 -25.21 6.25
C LYS A 361 -18.68 -26.65 5.73
N TYR A 362 -19.84 -27.30 5.78
CA TYR A 362 -19.98 -28.68 5.32
C TYR A 362 -20.57 -28.77 3.91
N TYR A 363 -19.99 -29.69 3.13
CA TYR A 363 -20.49 -30.14 1.84
C TYR A 363 -20.56 -31.66 1.86
N ASP A 364 -21.56 -32.25 1.23
CA ASP A 364 -21.76 -33.70 1.25
C ASP A 364 -21.62 -34.29 -0.15
N ASN A 365 -20.78 -35.32 -0.25
CA ASN A 365 -20.73 -36.23 -1.38
C ASN A 365 -21.43 -37.55 -0.98
N ASP A 366 -22.75 -37.60 -1.12
CA ASP A 366 -23.55 -38.80 -0.87
C ASP A 366 -23.25 -39.95 -1.85
N ARG A 367 -22.46 -39.67 -2.89
CA ARG A 367 -22.06 -40.63 -3.94
C ARG A 367 -20.59 -41.02 -3.81
N TYR A 368 -20.02 -40.95 -2.62
CA TYR A 368 -18.60 -41.25 -2.38
C TYR A 368 -18.19 -42.66 -2.88
N GLU A 369 -19.10 -43.64 -2.87
CA GLU A 369 -18.84 -44.99 -3.40
C GLU A 369 -18.74 -45.05 -4.94
N GLU A 370 -19.37 -44.10 -5.64
CA GLU A 370 -19.42 -44.03 -7.11
C GLU A 370 -18.44 -43.03 -7.69
N THR A 371 -17.83 -42.18 -6.85
CA THR A 371 -17.03 -41.05 -7.28
C THR A 371 -15.60 -41.11 -6.71
N GLY A 372 -14.71 -40.24 -7.19
CA GLY A 372 -13.34 -40.05 -6.69
C GLY A 372 -13.20 -38.77 -5.86
N ASP A 373 -11.99 -38.51 -5.35
CA ASP A 373 -11.69 -37.31 -4.55
C ASP A 373 -11.82 -36.02 -5.37
N LEU A 374 -11.59 -36.05 -6.69
CA LEU A 374 -11.79 -34.89 -7.55
C LEU A 374 -13.24 -34.41 -7.53
N PHE A 375 -14.19 -35.34 -7.65
CA PHE A 375 -15.61 -35.02 -7.55
C PHE A 375 -15.94 -34.44 -6.17
N SER A 376 -15.37 -35.02 -5.11
CA SER A 376 -15.54 -34.54 -3.74
C SER A 376 -15.04 -33.10 -3.61
N PHE A 377 -13.85 -32.78 -4.12
CA PHE A 377 -13.30 -31.43 -4.12
C PHE A 377 -14.25 -30.41 -4.77
N PHE A 378 -14.85 -30.77 -5.91
CA PHE A 378 -15.81 -29.92 -6.63
C PHE A 378 -17.21 -29.85 -6.02
N CYS A 379 -17.57 -30.70 -5.03
CA CYS A 379 -18.77 -30.45 -4.21
C CYS A 379 -18.71 -29.11 -3.48
N ALA A 380 -17.49 -28.62 -3.19
CA ALA A 380 -17.24 -27.32 -2.56
C ALA A 380 -16.83 -26.22 -3.56
N GLU A 381 -17.12 -26.37 -4.85
CA GLU A 381 -16.74 -25.38 -5.90
C GLU A 381 -17.17 -23.94 -5.55
N ASN A 382 -18.32 -23.77 -4.88
CA ASN A 382 -18.82 -22.47 -4.46
C ASN A 382 -17.89 -21.72 -3.49
N GLU A 383 -16.93 -22.39 -2.87
CA GLU A 383 -15.96 -21.77 -1.94
C GLU A 383 -14.62 -21.43 -2.63
N MET A 384 -14.45 -21.87 -3.88
CA MET A 384 -13.29 -21.58 -4.74
C MET A 384 -13.41 -20.16 -5.36
N LYS A 385 -13.40 -19.12 -4.51
CA LYS A 385 -13.58 -17.70 -4.89
C LYS A 385 -12.30 -16.87 -4.89
N GLY A 386 -11.14 -17.51 -4.83
CA GLY A 386 -9.84 -16.85 -4.69
C GLY A 386 -8.72 -17.85 -4.55
N ARG A 387 -7.77 -17.60 -3.64
CA ARG A 387 -6.74 -18.58 -3.29
C ARG A 387 -7.38 -19.77 -2.59
N THR A 388 -7.08 -20.97 -3.09
CA THR A 388 -7.69 -22.21 -2.61
C THR A 388 -6.59 -23.15 -2.14
N LEU A 389 -6.66 -23.55 -0.87
CA LEU A 389 -5.82 -24.61 -0.31
C LEU A 389 -6.60 -25.93 -0.42
N PHE A 390 -6.03 -26.91 -1.11
CA PHE A 390 -6.55 -28.27 -1.23
C PHE A 390 -5.83 -29.21 -0.27
N LEU A 391 -6.60 -30.03 0.46
CA LEU A 391 -6.06 -31.07 1.34
C LEU A 391 -6.84 -32.39 1.21
N TYR A 392 -6.13 -33.51 1.22
CA TYR A 392 -6.73 -34.81 1.54
C TYR A 392 -7.09 -34.91 3.03
N GLY A 393 -8.14 -35.66 3.37
CA GLY A 393 -8.66 -35.79 4.74
C GLY A 393 -8.03 -36.88 5.60
N ASP A 394 -7.05 -37.60 5.07
CA ASP A 394 -6.37 -38.79 5.64
C ASP A 394 -4.91 -38.56 6.02
N ILE A 395 -4.37 -37.40 5.67
CA ILE A 395 -2.98 -37.06 5.94
C ILE A 395 -2.79 -36.30 7.25
N VAL A 396 -1.68 -36.58 7.94
CA VAL A 396 -1.18 -35.80 9.07
C VAL A 396 0.12 -35.13 8.64
N PHE A 397 0.27 -33.83 8.89
CA PHE A 397 1.47 -33.08 8.50
C PHE A 397 1.88 -32.05 9.57
N GLU A 398 3.16 -31.68 9.56
CA GLU A 398 3.70 -30.59 10.38
C GLU A 398 3.28 -29.22 9.83
N THR A 399 2.86 -28.29 10.70
CA THR A 399 2.42 -26.93 10.30
C THR A 399 3.46 -26.19 9.45
N ALA A 400 4.76 -26.42 9.68
CA ALA A 400 5.84 -25.83 8.90
C ALA A 400 5.78 -26.17 7.39
N ILE A 401 5.20 -27.32 7.03
CA ILE A 401 4.97 -27.70 5.62
C ILE A 401 3.94 -26.76 4.99
N LEU A 402 2.83 -26.51 5.69
CA LEU A 402 1.78 -25.62 5.23
C LEU A 402 2.28 -24.17 5.15
N GLU A 403 3.06 -23.70 6.13
CA GLU A 403 3.70 -22.38 6.09
C GLU A 403 4.61 -22.22 4.87
N LYS A 404 5.35 -23.27 4.50
CA LYS A 404 6.21 -23.27 3.31
C LYS A 404 5.37 -23.23 2.02
N LEU A 405 4.29 -24.01 1.95
CA LEU A 405 3.36 -24.02 0.82
C LEU A 405 2.70 -22.65 0.59
N LEU A 406 2.28 -21.97 1.68
CA LEU A 406 1.60 -20.68 1.62
C LEU A 406 2.44 -19.55 1.02
N LYS A 407 3.78 -19.66 1.14
CA LYS A 407 4.76 -18.72 0.59
C LYS A 407 4.99 -18.87 -0.91
N SER A 408 4.47 -19.92 -1.55
CA SER A 408 4.68 -20.13 -2.98
C SER A 408 4.02 -19.01 -3.81
N PRO A 409 4.77 -18.39 -4.75
CA PRO A 409 4.22 -17.38 -5.65
C PRO A 409 3.57 -17.99 -6.92
N ALA A 410 3.68 -19.30 -7.14
CA ALA A 410 3.20 -19.95 -8.35
C ALA A 410 1.68 -20.16 -8.35
N ASP A 411 1.08 -20.17 -9.54
CA ASP A 411 -0.38 -20.30 -9.69
C ASP A 411 -0.91 -21.66 -9.21
N ILE A 412 -0.14 -22.73 -9.39
CA ILE A 412 -0.46 -24.08 -8.90
C ILE A 412 0.81 -24.65 -8.26
N THR A 413 0.74 -24.96 -6.98
CA THR A 413 1.86 -25.53 -6.20
C THR A 413 1.43 -26.76 -5.44
N LEU A 414 2.15 -27.87 -5.59
CA LEU A 414 1.94 -29.11 -4.85
C LEU A 414 3.06 -29.33 -3.83
N VAL A 415 2.78 -29.96 -2.71
CA VAL A 415 3.82 -30.42 -1.79
C VAL A 415 4.28 -31.82 -2.17
N VAL A 416 5.59 -32.00 -2.34
CA VAL A 416 6.18 -33.27 -2.80
C VAL A 416 7.25 -33.73 -1.82
N ASP A 417 7.12 -34.95 -1.30
CA ASP A 417 8.13 -35.58 -0.45
C ASP A 417 9.17 -36.30 -1.31
N LEU A 418 10.42 -35.82 -1.23
CA LEU A 418 11.55 -36.40 -1.95
C LEU A 418 12.18 -37.58 -1.20
N ALA A 419 11.79 -37.83 0.05
CA ALA A 419 12.30 -38.95 0.85
C ALA A 419 11.72 -40.31 0.40
N TRP A 420 10.61 -40.32 -0.35
CA TRP A 420 9.93 -41.53 -0.82
C TRP A 420 10.90 -42.55 -1.46
N HIS A 421 11.74 -42.08 -2.38
CA HIS A 421 12.67 -42.94 -3.12
C HIS A 421 13.75 -43.55 -2.20
N ASP A 422 14.20 -42.83 -1.16
CA ASP A 422 15.18 -43.32 -0.20
C ASP A 422 14.58 -44.37 0.76
N GLU A 423 13.31 -44.22 1.12
CA GLU A 423 12.61 -45.19 1.96
C GLU A 423 12.33 -46.49 1.20
N HIS A 424 11.81 -46.38 -0.02
CA HIS A 424 11.54 -47.53 -0.88
C HIS A 424 12.81 -48.37 -1.14
N LYS A 425 13.95 -47.71 -1.41
CA LYS A 425 15.24 -48.41 -1.57
C LYS A 425 15.75 -49.12 -0.32
N ARG A 426 15.39 -48.66 0.88
CA ARG A 426 15.86 -49.24 2.14
C ARG A 426 14.98 -50.38 2.64
N SER A 427 13.66 -50.27 2.47
CA SER A 427 12.69 -51.25 2.97
C SER A 427 12.35 -52.34 1.95
N GLY A 428 12.53 -52.09 0.65
CA GLY A 428 12.07 -52.98 -0.43
C GLY A 428 10.55 -53.07 -0.57
N ALA A 429 9.80 -52.21 0.13
CA ALA A 429 8.34 -52.10 0.09
C ALA A 429 7.95 -50.62 -0.01
N HIS A 430 6.80 -50.32 -0.64
CA HIS A 430 6.31 -48.94 -0.69
C HIS A 430 5.93 -48.44 0.72
N PRO A 431 6.25 -47.18 1.06
CA PRO A 431 5.81 -46.57 2.32
C PRO A 431 4.29 -46.51 2.44
N HIS A 432 3.61 -46.31 1.30
CA HIS A 432 2.17 -46.16 1.15
C HIS A 432 1.59 -47.16 0.14
N LEU A 433 0.31 -47.51 0.30
CA LEU A 433 -0.37 -48.53 -0.50
C LEU A 433 -0.55 -48.15 -1.97
N LYS A 434 -0.78 -46.86 -2.26
CA LYS A 434 -1.05 -46.32 -3.60
C LYS A 434 -0.44 -44.91 -3.74
N PRO A 435 0.90 -44.79 -3.78
CA PRO A 435 1.55 -43.49 -3.75
C PRO A 435 1.27 -42.69 -5.03
N ASP A 436 0.94 -41.40 -4.89
CA ASP A 436 0.85 -40.46 -6.01
C ASP A 436 2.26 -39.97 -6.38
N LEU A 437 2.90 -40.67 -7.32
CA LEU A 437 4.29 -40.42 -7.70
C LEU A 437 4.42 -39.19 -8.61
N VAL A 438 5.53 -38.48 -8.46
CA VAL A 438 5.81 -37.21 -9.15
C VAL A 438 7.14 -37.26 -9.88
N SER A 439 7.16 -36.86 -11.16
CA SER A 439 8.38 -36.58 -11.91
C SER A 439 8.60 -35.08 -12.03
N LEU A 440 9.82 -34.64 -11.70
CA LEU A 440 10.25 -33.24 -11.81
C LEU A 440 11.05 -33.03 -13.09
N LYS A 441 10.93 -31.84 -13.68
CA LYS A 441 11.66 -31.44 -14.89
C LYS A 441 13.18 -31.56 -14.74
N HIS A 442 13.68 -31.26 -13.54
CA HIS A 442 15.08 -31.41 -13.17
C HIS A 442 15.16 -32.38 -11.99
N ARG A 443 16.00 -33.40 -12.11
CA ARG A 443 16.23 -34.37 -11.05
C ARG A 443 16.88 -33.66 -9.84
N PRO A 444 16.28 -33.71 -8.65
CA PRO A 444 16.89 -33.16 -7.45
C PRO A 444 18.24 -33.83 -7.18
N THR A 445 19.25 -33.05 -6.79
CA THR A 445 20.56 -33.60 -6.42
C THR A 445 20.45 -34.40 -5.12
N THR A 446 20.46 -35.73 -5.21
CA THR A 446 20.45 -36.62 -4.04
C THR A 446 21.88 -36.86 -3.57
N ASN A 447 22.36 -36.09 -2.60
CA ASN A 447 23.63 -36.41 -1.93
C ASN A 447 23.34 -37.27 -0.69
N THR A 448 23.77 -38.53 -0.72
CA THR A 448 23.46 -39.59 0.25
C THR A 448 24.15 -39.45 1.63
N ALA A 449 24.74 -38.29 1.93
CA ALA A 449 25.50 -38.07 3.16
C ALA A 449 25.29 -36.67 3.78
N GLY A 450 24.35 -36.58 4.74
CA GLY A 450 24.32 -35.53 5.76
C GLY A 450 23.54 -34.25 5.43
N ARG A 451 22.72 -33.80 6.40
CA ARG A 451 21.93 -32.54 6.51
C ARG A 451 21.77 -31.72 5.23
N TYR A 452 20.57 -31.77 4.68
CA TYR A 452 20.17 -31.09 3.46
C TYR A 452 19.66 -29.66 3.73
N VAL A 453 20.07 -28.71 2.88
CA VAL A 453 19.38 -27.44 2.67
C VAL A 453 18.84 -27.51 1.25
N THR A 454 17.51 -27.58 1.07
CA THR A 454 16.89 -27.51 -0.27
C THR A 454 17.27 -26.17 -0.91
N PRO A 455 17.92 -26.15 -2.08
CA PRO A 455 17.99 -24.92 -2.88
C PRO A 455 16.58 -24.40 -3.15
N GLU A 456 16.39 -23.08 -3.15
CA GLU A 456 15.15 -22.41 -3.59
C GLU A 456 15.00 -22.49 -5.13
N GLU A 457 15.22 -23.67 -5.72
CA GLU A 457 14.99 -23.88 -7.14
C GLU A 457 13.50 -24.11 -7.39
N HIS A 458 12.94 -23.36 -8.34
CA HIS A 458 11.58 -23.58 -8.85
C HIS A 458 11.52 -24.96 -9.53
N ASN A 459 11.09 -25.96 -8.78
CA ASN A 459 10.93 -27.32 -9.28
C ASN A 459 9.57 -27.44 -9.99
N GLN A 460 9.61 -27.60 -11.31
CA GLN A 460 8.43 -27.83 -12.14
C GLN A 460 8.09 -29.32 -12.18
N ILE A 461 6.82 -29.65 -11.93
CA ILE A 461 6.27 -31.00 -12.09
C ILE A 461 5.94 -31.23 -13.57
N VAL A 462 6.37 -32.36 -14.11
CA VAL A 462 6.12 -32.75 -15.51
C VAL A 462 5.25 -34.00 -15.65
N LYS A 463 5.11 -34.77 -14.57
CA LYS A 463 4.24 -35.95 -14.53
C LYS A 463 3.81 -36.22 -13.09
N ILE A 464 2.57 -36.64 -12.90
CA ILE A 464 2.01 -37.03 -11.60
C ILE A 464 0.95 -38.14 -11.79
N GLY A 465 0.93 -39.11 -10.88
CA GLY A 465 -0.06 -40.19 -10.86
C GLY A 465 0.45 -41.46 -10.18
N GLN A 466 -0.42 -42.45 -9.98
CA GLN A 466 -0.09 -43.72 -9.34
C GLN A 466 0.63 -44.69 -10.29
N HIS A 467 0.54 -44.47 -11.60
CA HIS A 467 1.20 -45.29 -12.63
C HIS A 467 2.47 -44.66 -13.20
N VAL A 468 3.01 -43.60 -12.58
CA VAL A 468 4.33 -43.06 -12.97
C VAL A 468 5.40 -44.13 -12.71
N PRO A 469 6.26 -44.46 -13.70
CA PRO A 469 7.31 -45.45 -13.52
C PRO A 469 8.26 -45.08 -12.38
N GLU A 470 8.61 -46.05 -11.53
CA GLU A 470 9.45 -45.82 -10.34
C GLU A 470 10.83 -45.23 -10.67
N ASP A 471 11.38 -45.56 -11.84
CA ASP A 471 12.67 -45.05 -12.32
C ASP A 471 12.59 -43.60 -12.84
N GLU A 472 11.38 -43.13 -13.19
CA GLU A 472 11.06 -41.75 -13.55
C GLU A 472 10.57 -40.90 -12.36
N ALA A 473 10.18 -41.55 -11.26
CA ALA A 473 9.65 -40.90 -10.06
C ALA A 473 10.77 -40.24 -9.23
N HIS A 474 10.52 -39.01 -8.81
CA HIS A 474 11.44 -38.19 -8.02
C HIS A 474 10.94 -37.92 -6.59
N GLY A 475 9.65 -38.12 -6.34
CA GLY A 475 9.02 -37.97 -5.04
C GLY A 475 7.55 -38.35 -5.09
N GLU A 476 6.86 -38.08 -3.99
CA GLU A 476 5.44 -38.41 -3.79
C GLU A 476 4.65 -37.13 -3.46
N PHE A 477 3.52 -36.95 -4.11
CA PHE A 477 2.56 -35.90 -3.77
C PHE A 477 1.84 -36.28 -2.49
N ILE A 478 1.89 -35.39 -1.50
CA ILE A 478 1.43 -35.70 -0.14
C ILE A 478 -0.03 -35.32 0.12
N GLY A 479 -0.80 -34.94 -0.90
CA GLY A 479 -2.17 -34.48 -0.73
C GLY A 479 -2.36 -33.02 -0.29
N LEU A 480 -1.33 -32.17 -0.37
CA LEU A 480 -1.45 -30.72 -0.14
C LEU A 480 -1.11 -29.90 -1.39
N ALA A 481 -2.05 -29.06 -1.83
CA ALA A 481 -1.83 -28.13 -2.94
C ALA A 481 -2.36 -26.72 -2.65
N MET A 482 -1.67 -25.71 -3.16
CA MET A 482 -2.07 -24.31 -3.12
C MET A 482 -2.32 -23.80 -4.53
N LEU A 483 -3.48 -23.17 -4.70
CA LEU A 483 -3.91 -22.57 -5.95
C LEU A 483 -4.02 -21.06 -5.74
N SER A 484 -3.38 -20.27 -6.62
CA SER A 484 -3.67 -18.84 -6.72
C SER A 484 -5.11 -18.63 -7.23
N GLU A 485 -5.61 -17.39 -7.25
CA GLU A 485 -6.90 -17.11 -7.91
C GLU A 485 -6.90 -17.55 -9.38
N LYS A 486 -5.80 -17.30 -10.11
CA LYS A 486 -5.64 -17.74 -11.50
C LYS A 486 -5.57 -19.25 -11.62
N GLY A 487 -4.83 -19.91 -10.72
CA GLY A 487 -4.73 -21.36 -10.66
C GLY A 487 -6.07 -22.03 -10.37
N THR A 488 -6.84 -21.48 -9.42
CA THR A 488 -8.20 -21.93 -9.10
C THR A 488 -9.12 -21.86 -10.32
N GLU A 489 -9.11 -20.75 -11.06
CA GLU A 489 -9.92 -20.60 -12.28
C GLU A 489 -9.43 -21.48 -13.44
N ALA A 490 -8.12 -21.73 -13.56
CA ALA A 490 -7.59 -22.70 -14.51
C ALA A 490 -8.08 -24.12 -14.19
N LEU A 491 -8.02 -24.52 -12.92
CA LEU A 491 -8.47 -25.83 -12.46
C LEU A 491 -9.97 -26.03 -12.66
N LYS A 492 -10.81 -25.03 -12.33
CA LYS A 492 -12.26 -25.08 -12.56
C LYS A 492 -12.60 -25.25 -14.04
N ARG A 493 -11.94 -24.50 -14.92
CA ARG A 493 -12.13 -24.64 -16.38
C ARG A 493 -11.75 -26.05 -16.84
N ALA A 494 -10.58 -26.54 -16.44
CA ALA A 494 -10.14 -27.88 -16.80
C ALA A 494 -11.11 -28.97 -16.33
N TYR A 495 -11.62 -28.87 -15.10
CA TYR A 495 -12.62 -29.80 -14.57
C TYR A 495 -13.90 -29.79 -15.40
N HIS A 496 -14.48 -28.61 -15.66
CA HIS A 496 -15.74 -28.50 -16.41
C HIS A 496 -15.59 -28.97 -17.85
N ASP A 497 -14.45 -28.69 -18.49
CA ASP A 497 -14.17 -29.14 -19.86
C ASP A 497 -13.95 -30.65 -19.91
N ALA A 498 -13.16 -31.21 -18.99
CA ALA A 498 -12.93 -32.63 -18.88
C ALA A 498 -14.24 -33.40 -18.57
N SER A 499 -15.11 -32.85 -17.71
CA SER A 499 -16.39 -33.46 -17.36
C SER A 499 -17.31 -33.66 -18.57
N LYS A 500 -17.25 -32.73 -19.54
CA LYS A 500 -18.00 -32.81 -20.80
C LYS A 500 -17.34 -33.74 -21.80
N LYS A 501 -16.01 -33.63 -21.95
CA LYS A 501 -15.22 -34.37 -22.95
C LYS A 501 -15.11 -35.87 -22.63
N PHE A 502 -15.04 -36.22 -21.35
CA PHE A 502 -14.80 -37.58 -20.86
C PHE A 502 -16.00 -38.20 -20.13
N ALA A 503 -17.20 -37.66 -20.30
CA ALA A 503 -18.42 -38.12 -19.61
C ALA A 503 -18.69 -39.63 -19.75
N SER A 504 -18.28 -40.25 -20.85
CA SER A 504 -18.45 -41.68 -21.16
C SER A 504 -17.13 -42.40 -21.48
N LYS A 505 -15.98 -41.82 -21.10
CA LYS A 505 -14.64 -42.37 -21.34
C LYS A 505 -13.83 -42.39 -20.03
N GLY A 506 -12.74 -43.15 -20.02
CA GLY A 506 -11.70 -43.01 -18.99
C GLY A 506 -11.06 -41.62 -19.07
N PHE A 507 -10.43 -41.20 -17.98
CA PHE A 507 -9.73 -39.93 -17.84
C PHE A 507 -8.42 -40.18 -17.09
N HIS A 508 -7.30 -40.05 -17.79
CA HIS A 508 -5.97 -40.43 -17.28
C HIS A 508 -5.97 -41.85 -16.69
N GLU A 509 -5.65 -41.99 -15.41
CA GLU A 509 -5.56 -43.29 -14.73
C GLU A 509 -6.93 -43.80 -14.29
N ALA A 510 -7.94 -42.93 -14.26
CA ALA A 510 -9.28 -43.27 -13.86
C ALA A 510 -10.09 -43.93 -14.98
N GLY A 511 -10.73 -45.07 -14.65
CA GLY A 511 -11.62 -45.79 -15.56
C GLY A 511 -12.88 -45.00 -15.99
N SER A 512 -13.20 -43.90 -15.30
CA SER A 512 -14.20 -42.90 -15.72
C SER A 512 -13.91 -41.55 -15.08
N PHE A 513 -14.34 -40.45 -15.72
CA PHE A 513 -14.18 -39.12 -15.14
C PHE A 513 -14.80 -38.96 -13.73
N LYS A 514 -15.91 -39.66 -13.44
CA LYS A 514 -16.54 -39.61 -12.11
C LYS A 514 -15.63 -40.17 -11.00
N LYS A 515 -14.77 -41.13 -11.36
CA LYS A 515 -13.80 -41.79 -10.48
C LYS A 515 -12.42 -41.15 -10.51
N ALA A 516 -12.26 -40.02 -11.22
CA ALA A 516 -11.00 -39.30 -11.29
C ALA A 516 -10.55 -38.79 -9.92
N SER A 517 -9.24 -38.75 -9.77
CA SER A 517 -8.52 -38.18 -8.65
C SER A 517 -8.08 -36.74 -8.95
N PHE A 518 -7.69 -36.01 -7.91
CA PHE A 518 -7.09 -34.69 -8.06
C PHE A 518 -5.84 -34.73 -8.96
N THR A 519 -5.03 -35.78 -8.85
CA THR A 519 -3.80 -35.94 -9.66
C THR A 519 -4.10 -36.14 -11.14
N ASP A 520 -5.20 -36.82 -11.51
CA ASP A 520 -5.66 -36.91 -12.90
C ASP A 520 -5.94 -35.52 -13.51
N LEU A 521 -6.55 -34.60 -12.74
CA LEU A 521 -6.81 -33.25 -13.23
C LEU A 521 -5.55 -32.39 -13.30
N ILE A 522 -4.62 -32.56 -12.36
CA ILE A 522 -3.32 -31.90 -12.42
C ILE A 522 -2.53 -32.40 -13.63
N GLN A 523 -2.55 -33.70 -13.94
CA GLN A 523 -1.91 -34.24 -15.13
C GLN A 523 -2.54 -33.68 -16.41
N GLU A 524 -3.87 -33.57 -16.49
CA GLU A 524 -4.55 -32.90 -17.61
C GLU A 524 -4.07 -31.46 -17.80
N LEU A 525 -3.91 -30.70 -16.72
CA LEU A 525 -3.40 -29.33 -16.78
C LEU A 525 -1.95 -29.28 -17.30
N ILE A 526 -1.09 -30.18 -16.83
CA ILE A 526 0.31 -30.30 -17.29
C ILE A 526 0.34 -30.61 -18.79
N ASP A 527 -0.46 -31.57 -19.25
CA ASP A 527 -0.54 -31.97 -20.66
C ASP A 527 -1.03 -30.82 -21.56
N HIS A 528 -1.80 -29.88 -21.01
CA HIS A 528 -2.25 -28.66 -21.70
C HIS A 528 -1.31 -27.46 -21.51
N GLY A 529 -0.11 -27.67 -20.97
CA GLY A 529 0.95 -26.67 -20.85
C GLY A 529 0.82 -25.73 -19.66
N GLN A 530 -0.06 -26.03 -18.69
CA GLN A 530 -0.12 -25.29 -17.44
C GLN A 530 1.12 -25.60 -16.60
N GLU A 531 1.80 -24.57 -16.12
CA GLU A 531 2.94 -24.76 -15.22
C GLU A 531 2.46 -25.15 -13.82
N VAL A 532 3.01 -26.25 -13.30
CA VAL A 532 2.74 -26.76 -11.97
C VAL A 532 4.07 -26.81 -11.21
N SER A 533 4.18 -26.05 -10.12
CA SER A 533 5.37 -26.00 -9.27
C SER A 533 5.25 -26.99 -8.11
N CYS A 534 6.38 -27.35 -7.50
CA CYS A 534 6.38 -28.08 -6.23
C CYS A 534 7.16 -27.38 -5.12
N VAL A 535 6.63 -27.50 -3.91
CA VAL A 535 7.35 -27.29 -2.65
C VAL A 535 7.87 -28.64 -2.19
N SER A 536 9.19 -28.81 -2.30
CA SER A 536 9.83 -30.06 -1.87
C SER A 536 10.00 -30.11 -0.35
N ILE A 537 9.68 -31.25 0.24
CA ILE A 537 9.94 -31.60 1.64
C ILE A 537 10.74 -32.91 1.72
N TYR A 538 11.23 -33.21 2.92
CA TYR A 538 11.86 -34.48 3.25
C TYR A 538 11.25 -34.95 4.56
N LYS A 539 10.16 -35.74 4.47
CA LYS A 539 9.32 -36.16 5.61
C LYS A 539 8.58 -35.00 6.30
N GLY A 540 7.98 -35.29 7.47
CA GLY A 540 7.15 -34.37 8.25
C GLY A 540 5.67 -34.54 7.99
N TRP A 541 5.28 -35.60 7.28
CA TRP A 541 3.90 -35.98 6.99
C TRP A 541 3.74 -37.51 7.05
N MET A 542 2.48 -37.97 7.11
CA MET A 542 2.09 -39.37 7.03
C MET A 542 0.67 -39.49 6.45
N GLU A 543 0.44 -40.48 5.59
CA GLU A 543 -0.90 -40.95 5.18
C GLU A 543 -1.38 -42.09 6.10
N VAL A 544 -2.69 -42.19 6.33
CA VAL A 544 -3.30 -43.23 7.17
C VAL A 544 -4.40 -43.96 6.41
N ASP A 545 -4.01 -45.01 5.67
CA ASP A 545 -4.90 -45.85 4.86
C ASP A 545 -4.90 -47.33 5.27
N SER A 546 -3.98 -47.72 6.14
CA SER A 546 -3.86 -49.06 6.70
C SER A 546 -3.73 -49.06 8.21
N PHE A 547 -3.96 -50.24 8.80
CA PHE A 547 -3.75 -50.44 10.23
C PHE A 547 -2.29 -50.23 10.63
N GLU A 548 -1.35 -50.66 9.77
CA GLU A 548 0.09 -50.48 9.95
C GLU A 548 0.47 -49.00 9.97
N GLU A 549 -0.04 -48.20 9.02
CA GLU A 549 0.19 -46.75 8.98
C GLU A 549 -0.40 -46.03 10.19
N TYR A 550 -1.61 -46.43 10.62
CA TYR A 550 -2.23 -45.91 11.84
C TYR A 550 -1.34 -46.16 13.08
N GLN A 551 -0.79 -47.38 13.22
CA GLN A 551 0.16 -47.70 14.30
C GLN A 551 1.45 -46.89 14.21
N GLN A 552 1.99 -46.70 13.00
CA GLN A 552 3.17 -45.88 12.80
C GLN A 552 2.91 -44.42 13.18
N ALA A 553 1.74 -43.88 12.82
CA ALA A 553 1.34 -42.52 13.16
C ALA A 553 1.25 -42.35 14.68
N TRP A 554 0.66 -43.33 15.37
CA TRP A 554 0.64 -43.37 16.84
C TRP A 554 2.04 -43.42 17.46
N ALA A 555 2.97 -44.16 16.86
CA ALA A 555 4.34 -44.26 17.37
C ALA A 555 5.16 -42.98 17.15
N LYS A 556 5.07 -42.39 15.95
CA LYS A 556 5.96 -41.31 15.49
C LYS A 556 5.50 -39.91 15.90
N LEU A 557 4.19 -39.66 16.00
CA LEU A 557 3.67 -38.32 16.30
C LEU A 557 3.89 -37.95 17.77
N ARG A 558 4.32 -36.71 18.02
CA ARG A 558 4.40 -36.15 19.39
C ARG A 558 3.01 -35.69 19.84
N GLN A 559 2.76 -35.70 21.16
CA GLN A 559 1.48 -35.27 21.74
C GLN A 559 1.16 -33.82 21.39
#